data_AF-A0A6N9TP54-F1
#
_entry.id   AF-A0A6N9TP54-F1
#
_cell.length_a   1.000
_cell.length_b   1.000
_cell.length_c   1.000
_cell.angle_alpha   90.00
_cell.angle_beta   90.00
_cell.angle_gamma   90.00
#
_symmetry.space_group_name_H-M   'P 1'
#
loop_
_entity.id
_entity.type
_entity.pdbx_description
1 polymer ?
#
loop_
_entity_poly.entity_id
_entity_poly.type
_entity_poly.pdbx_seq_one_letter_code
_entity_poly.pdbx_strand_id
1 'polypeptide(L)'
;MNALATRIASIGLFAALALAGGGAAHAAAGTRLCFQCHDPKDFRARHVHVPVAQGRCQACHNPHVARYEGLVQEKDAELCYRCHAKERAAFAEGVVHEPVRKGRCLACHDPHDSDAPGLRKGKGPEACFGCHKALPRKFPHTHAPYAKGDCQACHLPHAGPDARLLKGDAERLCYRCHKGKAVWKRHRGFPGKAGRCLSCHNPHGSSRAALVRDVLHPPYAKGCRSCHGKGAARGPDLCLSCHPGVKEEVLRLHSHLAGGGEYGCTACHSPHAGDGKALLRGAEKFVCRKCHEGSFRDAEQRLYVHPDLADCTACHAAHGSDQVAMLKKDGTESCTGCHETQGKFTHPVGEKARDPRTGQALTCVSCHDAMGTDFKYHLKQSGEKDLCLPCHPAY
;
A
#
# COMPACT_ATOMS: atom_id res chain seq x y z
N MET A 1 -27.71 68.60 -23.34
CA MET A 1 -28.95 67.88 -23.76
C MET A 1 -28.66 67.19 -25.10
N ASN A 2 -28.86 65.87 -25.11
CA ASN A 2 -29.05 64.90 -26.22
C ASN A 2 -28.39 65.20 -27.60
N ALA A 3 -27.48 64.38 -28.13
CA ALA A 3 -27.50 62.93 -28.45
C ALA A 3 -28.32 62.54 -29.70
N LEU A 4 -27.67 61.70 -30.53
CA LEU A 4 -28.11 60.79 -31.63
C LEU A 4 -27.54 61.20 -33.01
N ALA A 5 -26.54 60.55 -33.62
CA ALA A 5 -26.24 59.14 -33.94
C ALA A 5 -26.95 58.59 -35.19
N THR A 6 -26.20 58.34 -36.27
CA THR A 6 -26.15 57.09 -37.11
C THR A 6 -25.21 57.28 -38.33
N ARG A 7 -24.02 56.64 -38.38
CA ARG A 7 -23.62 55.36 -39.04
C ARG A 7 -23.59 55.41 -40.59
N ILE A 8 -22.41 55.56 -41.23
CA ILE A 8 -21.36 54.58 -41.65
C ILE A 8 -21.70 53.75 -42.91
N ALA A 9 -20.93 53.99 -43.98
CA ALA A 9 -20.28 53.04 -44.93
C ALA A 9 -19.38 53.92 -45.86
N SER A 10 -18.13 53.68 -46.25
CA SER A 10 -17.44 52.47 -46.75
C SER A 10 -15.93 52.78 -46.94
N ILE A 11 -15.09 51.75 -47.14
CA ILE A 11 -13.71 51.77 -47.72
C ILE A 11 -12.61 52.25 -46.76
N GLY A 12 -11.46 51.60 -46.56
CA GLY A 12 -10.92 50.36 -47.12
C GLY A 12 -9.63 49.98 -46.36
N LEU A 13 -9.44 48.66 -46.23
CA LEU A 13 -8.20 47.87 -46.26
C LEU A 13 -6.84 48.60 -46.11
N PHE A 14 -6.13 48.39 -45.00
CA PHE A 14 -4.71 47.96 -44.93
C PHE A 14 -4.28 47.72 -43.47
N ALA A 15 -3.34 46.79 -43.27
CA ALA A 15 -2.68 46.38 -42.02
C ALA A 15 -3.37 45.30 -41.16
N ALA A 16 -3.10 44.04 -41.50
CA ALA A 16 -3.04 42.96 -40.51
C ALA A 16 -1.83 42.06 -40.83
N LEU A 17 -0.64 42.53 -40.45
CA LEU A 17 0.59 41.72 -40.49
C LEU A 17 0.79 41.06 -39.11
N ALA A 18 0.66 39.74 -39.10
CA ALA A 18 1.38 38.77 -38.27
C ALA A 18 1.53 39.03 -36.75
N LEU A 19 0.62 38.44 -35.96
CA LEU A 19 0.89 38.03 -34.57
C LEU A 19 0.33 36.62 -34.32
N ALA A 20 0.91 35.61 -34.98
CA ALA A 20 0.60 34.20 -34.71
C ALA A 20 1.79 33.25 -34.94
N GLY A 21 3.04 33.73 -34.84
CA GLY A 21 4.25 32.94 -35.16
C GLY A 21 5.33 32.87 -34.07
N GLY A 22 5.18 33.53 -32.93
CA GLY A 22 6.27 33.71 -31.95
C GLY A 22 6.59 32.50 -31.07
N GLY A 23 5.62 31.62 -30.80
CA GLY A 23 5.77 30.53 -29.83
C GLY A 23 6.66 29.37 -30.31
N ALA A 24 6.58 29.01 -31.60
CA ALA A 24 7.33 27.88 -32.16
C ALA A 24 8.83 28.18 -32.35
N ALA A 25 9.16 29.42 -32.74
CA ALA A 25 10.55 29.83 -32.97
C ALA A 25 11.35 29.95 -31.65
N HIS A 26 10.72 30.42 -30.56
CA HIS A 26 11.37 30.49 -29.24
C HIS A 26 11.62 29.11 -28.63
N ALA A 27 10.71 28.15 -28.83
CA ALA A 27 10.90 26.77 -28.35
C ALA A 27 12.11 26.11 -29.03
N ALA A 28 12.23 26.23 -30.36
CA ALA A 28 13.31 25.62 -31.14
C ALA A 28 14.71 26.18 -30.78
N ALA A 29 14.82 27.48 -30.48
CA ALA A 29 16.07 28.08 -30.03
C ALA A 29 16.48 27.61 -28.63
N GLY A 30 15.53 27.47 -27.71
CA GLY A 30 15.76 26.96 -26.36
C GLY A 30 16.26 25.52 -26.33
N THR A 31 15.66 24.64 -27.15
CA THR A 31 16.07 23.22 -27.24
C THR A 31 17.51 23.06 -27.73
N ARG A 32 17.94 23.88 -28.70
CA ARG A 32 19.29 23.81 -29.27
C ARG A 32 20.38 24.09 -28.24
N LEU A 33 20.10 24.95 -27.25
CA LEU A 33 21.02 25.25 -26.15
C LEU A 33 21.13 24.07 -25.17
N CYS A 34 20.01 23.39 -24.88
CA CYS A 34 20.02 22.22 -24.00
C CYS A 34 20.96 21.12 -24.53
N PHE A 35 20.94 20.89 -25.84
CA PHE A 35 21.74 19.85 -26.49
C PHE A 35 23.22 20.22 -26.73
N GLN A 36 23.67 21.39 -26.25
CA GLN A 36 25.12 21.67 -26.17
C GLN A 36 25.78 20.86 -25.04
N CYS A 37 25.01 20.50 -24.01
CA CYS A 37 25.48 19.72 -22.86
C CYS A 37 24.80 18.36 -22.73
N HIS A 38 23.57 18.21 -23.23
CA HIS A 38 22.85 16.93 -23.24
C HIS A 38 22.98 16.24 -24.59
N ASP A 39 23.29 14.94 -24.62
CA ASP A 39 23.37 14.21 -25.87
C ASP A 39 21.96 13.90 -26.41
N PRO A 40 21.57 14.37 -27.60
CA PRO A 40 20.27 14.07 -28.18
C PRO A 40 19.96 12.58 -28.32
N LYS A 41 20.98 11.71 -28.35
CA LYS A 41 20.77 10.25 -28.44
C LYS A 41 20.12 9.66 -27.19
N ASP A 42 20.27 10.32 -26.04
CA ASP A 42 19.75 9.87 -24.75
C ASP A 42 18.23 10.13 -24.59
N PHE A 43 17.60 10.73 -25.62
CA PHE A 43 16.17 11.11 -25.64
C PHE A 43 15.43 10.51 -26.84
N ARG A 44 15.92 9.38 -27.36
CA ARG A 44 15.46 8.72 -28.60
C ARG A 44 15.10 7.25 -28.40
N ALA A 45 14.78 6.82 -27.18
CA ALA A 45 14.22 5.49 -26.97
C ALA A 45 12.89 5.30 -27.72
N ARG A 46 12.38 4.07 -27.76
CA ARG A 46 11.21 3.70 -28.58
C ARG A 46 9.97 4.58 -28.33
N HIS A 47 9.75 4.96 -27.07
CA HIS A 47 8.67 5.84 -26.66
C HIS A 47 9.27 7.10 -26.04
N VAL A 48 9.14 8.23 -26.73
CA VAL A 48 9.60 9.53 -26.24
C VAL A 48 8.41 10.30 -25.68
N HIS A 49 8.59 10.92 -24.52
CA HIS A 49 7.58 11.76 -23.90
C HIS A 49 7.29 12.99 -24.77
N VAL A 50 6.01 13.33 -24.94
CA VAL A 50 5.57 14.37 -25.89
C VAL A 50 6.29 15.72 -25.70
N PRO A 51 6.45 16.27 -24.48
CA PRO A 51 7.21 17.50 -24.29
C PRO A 51 8.66 17.41 -24.77
N VAL A 52 9.32 16.26 -24.59
CA VAL A 52 10.70 16.04 -25.03
C VAL A 52 10.77 15.93 -26.55
N ALA A 53 9.86 15.17 -27.17
CA ALA A 53 9.78 15.06 -28.63
C ALA A 53 9.52 16.43 -29.31
N GLN A 54 8.85 17.35 -28.62
CA GLN A 54 8.60 18.73 -29.06
C GLN A 54 9.72 19.71 -28.70
N GLY A 55 10.79 19.26 -28.05
CA GLY A 55 11.90 20.11 -27.59
C GLY A 55 11.55 21.06 -26.43
N ARG A 56 10.41 20.85 -25.76
CA ARG A 56 9.89 21.73 -24.70
C ARG A 56 10.51 21.40 -23.34
N CYS A 57 11.84 21.37 -23.25
CA CYS A 57 12.58 21.05 -22.02
C CYS A 57 12.17 21.96 -20.85
N GLN A 58 11.91 23.23 -21.14
CA GLN A 58 11.47 24.25 -20.18
C GLN A 58 10.01 24.07 -19.70
N ALA A 59 9.26 23.10 -20.22
CA ALA A 59 7.96 22.76 -19.64
C ALA A 59 8.10 22.10 -18.26
N CYS A 60 9.24 21.45 -18.02
CA CYS A 60 9.54 20.76 -16.78
C CYS A 60 10.76 21.34 -16.06
N HIS A 61 11.77 21.79 -16.81
CA HIS A 61 13.00 22.33 -16.26
C HIS A 61 13.00 23.86 -16.18
N ASN A 62 13.76 24.42 -15.23
CA ASN A 62 14.13 25.82 -15.15
C ASN A 62 15.66 25.91 -15.03
N PRO A 63 16.38 26.19 -16.13
CA PRO A 63 17.84 26.16 -16.16
C PRO A 63 18.52 27.32 -15.41
N HIS A 64 17.78 28.36 -15.01
CA HIS A 64 18.35 29.53 -14.33
C HIS A 64 18.18 29.47 -12.81
N VAL A 65 16.96 29.16 -12.35
CA VAL A 65 16.64 29.10 -10.92
C VAL A 65 15.62 28.00 -10.69
N ALA A 66 16.10 26.83 -10.29
CA ALA A 66 15.24 25.73 -9.85
C ALA A 66 15.44 25.48 -8.36
N ARG A 67 14.33 25.28 -7.64
CA ARG A 67 14.34 24.95 -6.21
C ARG A 67 14.58 23.47 -5.93
N TYR A 68 14.52 22.63 -6.97
CA TYR A 68 14.52 21.17 -6.85
C TYR A 68 15.64 20.55 -7.71
N GLU A 69 16.11 19.38 -7.27
CA GLU A 69 17.16 18.61 -7.94
C GLU A 69 16.83 18.32 -9.41
N GLY A 70 17.84 18.30 -10.28
CA GLY A 70 17.63 18.11 -11.73
C GLY A 70 17.04 19.33 -12.43
N LEU A 71 17.07 20.49 -11.78
CA LEU A 71 16.58 21.76 -12.31
C LEU A 71 15.08 21.75 -12.65
N VAL A 72 14.25 20.99 -11.93
CA VAL A 72 12.81 20.93 -12.21
C VAL A 72 12.02 22.07 -11.56
N GLN A 73 10.89 22.43 -12.18
CA GLN A 73 10.03 23.54 -11.74
C GLN A 73 9.19 23.23 -10.51
N GLU A 74 8.80 21.98 -10.32
CA GLU A 74 7.95 21.51 -9.23
C GLU A 74 8.52 20.23 -8.63
N LYS A 75 8.12 19.93 -7.39
CA LYS A 75 8.57 18.74 -6.68
C LYS A 75 7.72 17.51 -7.03
N ASP A 76 8.39 16.37 -7.25
CA ASP A 76 7.76 15.05 -7.33
C ASP A 76 6.58 15.00 -8.34
N ALA A 77 5.45 14.39 -7.95
CA ALA A 77 4.30 14.21 -8.83
C ALA A 77 3.59 15.51 -9.21
N GLU A 78 3.74 16.61 -8.45
CA GLU A 78 3.08 17.88 -8.79
C GLU A 78 3.55 18.39 -10.16
N LEU A 79 4.81 18.15 -10.53
CA LEU A 79 5.33 18.45 -11.86
C LEU A 79 4.52 17.73 -12.96
N CYS A 80 4.24 16.45 -12.74
CA CYS A 80 3.53 15.62 -13.70
C CYS A 80 2.05 16.03 -13.78
N TYR A 81 1.42 16.29 -12.62
CA TYR A 81 -0.01 16.60 -12.54
C TYR A 81 -0.41 17.96 -13.13
N ARG A 82 0.56 18.85 -13.41
CA ARG A 82 0.29 20.06 -14.21
C ARG A 82 -0.30 19.75 -15.59
N CYS A 83 0.07 18.60 -16.17
CA CYS A 83 -0.51 18.10 -17.42
C CYS A 83 -1.38 16.84 -17.20
N HIS A 84 -1.00 15.97 -16.26
CA HIS A 84 -1.68 14.71 -15.94
C HIS A 84 -2.73 14.85 -14.83
N ALA A 85 -3.60 15.86 -14.93
CA ALA A 85 -4.59 16.16 -13.89
C ALA A 85 -5.64 15.04 -13.72
N LYS A 86 -5.93 14.28 -14.78
CA LYS A 86 -6.86 13.14 -14.73
C LYS A 86 -6.30 12.01 -13.88
N GLU A 87 -5.01 11.74 -14.04
CA GLU A 87 -4.29 10.74 -13.24
C GLU A 87 -4.26 11.13 -11.77
N ARG A 88 -4.09 12.41 -11.44
CA ARG A 88 -4.16 12.91 -10.05
C ARG A 88 -5.48 12.52 -9.38
N ALA A 89 -6.60 12.73 -10.06
CA ALA A 89 -7.92 12.37 -9.55
C ALA A 89 -8.07 10.84 -9.44
N ALA A 90 -7.68 10.09 -10.47
CA ALA A 90 -7.77 8.63 -10.46
C ALA A 90 -6.89 7.97 -9.39
N PHE A 91 -5.76 8.57 -9.03
CA PHE A 91 -4.85 8.06 -8.00
C PHE A 91 -5.19 8.55 -6.59
N ALA A 92 -6.34 9.20 -6.40
CA ALA A 92 -6.88 9.56 -5.10
C ALA A 92 -7.91 8.55 -4.56
N GLU A 93 -8.32 7.58 -5.39
CA GLU A 93 -9.39 6.62 -5.07
C GLU A 93 -8.86 5.23 -4.71
N GLY A 94 -9.57 4.56 -3.80
CA GLY A 94 -9.26 3.18 -3.38
C GLY A 94 -7.94 3.06 -2.62
N VAL A 95 -7.29 1.90 -2.76
CA VAL A 95 -5.97 1.66 -2.15
C VAL A 95 -4.89 2.05 -3.16
N VAL A 96 -4.15 3.09 -2.82
CA VAL A 96 -3.07 3.64 -3.66
C VAL A 96 -1.74 3.01 -3.28
N HIS A 97 -1.01 2.53 -4.29
CA HIS A 97 0.34 2.01 -4.13
C HIS A 97 1.26 3.08 -3.58
N GLU A 98 2.06 2.74 -2.56
CA GLU A 98 2.85 3.70 -1.78
C GLU A 98 3.72 4.64 -2.62
N PRO A 99 4.46 4.18 -3.65
CA PRO A 99 5.27 5.08 -4.47
C PRO A 99 4.44 6.16 -5.17
N VAL A 100 3.24 5.81 -5.62
CA VAL A 100 2.31 6.75 -6.27
C VAL A 100 1.74 7.73 -5.24
N ARG A 101 1.32 7.21 -4.08
CA ARG A 101 0.79 8.03 -2.99
C ARG A 101 1.79 9.07 -2.50
N LYS A 102 3.08 8.72 -2.44
CA LYS A 102 4.17 9.65 -2.10
C LYS A 102 4.63 10.52 -3.26
N GLY A 103 3.97 10.45 -4.42
CA GLY A 103 4.33 11.22 -5.60
C GLY A 103 5.64 10.82 -6.28
N ARG A 104 6.20 9.66 -5.95
CA ARG A 104 7.49 9.15 -6.46
C ARG A 104 7.32 8.48 -7.82
N CYS A 105 6.71 9.16 -8.78
CA CYS A 105 6.46 8.64 -10.14
C CYS A 105 7.77 8.14 -10.79
N LEU A 106 8.85 8.87 -10.56
CA LEU A 106 10.18 8.57 -11.10
C LEU A 106 10.83 7.34 -10.45
N ALA A 107 10.22 6.68 -9.47
CA ALA A 107 10.69 5.38 -9.00
C ALA A 107 10.50 4.30 -10.08
N CYS A 108 9.45 4.42 -10.88
CA CYS A 108 9.07 3.43 -11.89
C CYS A 108 9.05 4.00 -13.32
N HIS A 109 8.91 5.31 -13.47
CA HIS A 109 8.82 5.97 -14.78
C HIS A 109 10.06 6.79 -15.10
N ASP A 110 10.44 6.83 -16.36
CA ASP A 110 11.37 7.80 -16.92
C ASP A 110 10.56 8.98 -17.49
N PRO A 111 10.86 10.24 -17.15
CA PRO A 111 10.07 11.38 -17.60
C PRO A 111 10.40 11.81 -19.04
N HIS A 112 11.47 11.26 -19.63
CA HIS A 112 11.95 11.64 -20.95
C HIS A 112 11.60 10.61 -22.00
N ASP A 113 12.06 9.37 -21.83
CA ASP A 113 11.83 8.30 -22.81
C ASP A 113 11.96 6.89 -22.19
N SER A 114 11.45 5.89 -22.89
CA SER A 114 11.70 4.48 -22.55
C SER A 114 11.40 3.57 -23.73
N ASP A 115 12.01 2.38 -23.72
CA ASP A 115 11.60 1.27 -24.57
C ASP A 115 10.23 0.67 -24.20
N ALA A 116 9.76 0.89 -22.97
CA ALA A 116 8.51 0.34 -22.46
C ALA A 116 7.35 1.34 -22.57
N PRO A 117 6.12 0.88 -22.90
CA PRO A 117 4.96 1.75 -22.98
C PRO A 117 4.64 2.38 -21.62
N GLY A 118 4.16 3.62 -21.68
CA GLY A 118 3.93 4.45 -20.49
C GLY A 118 5.22 4.96 -19.84
N LEU A 119 6.35 4.95 -20.56
CA LEU A 119 7.65 5.43 -20.08
C LEU A 119 8.13 4.74 -18.81
N ARG A 120 7.87 3.44 -18.63
CA ARG A 120 8.39 2.71 -17.46
C ARG A 120 9.87 2.43 -17.60
N LYS A 121 10.61 2.51 -16.50
CA LYS A 121 11.99 2.05 -16.43
C LYS A 121 12.05 0.54 -16.48
N GLY A 122 12.98 0.02 -17.26
CA GLY A 122 13.17 -1.42 -17.42
C GLY A 122 12.06 -2.10 -18.24
N LYS A 123 12.29 -3.37 -18.55
CA LYS A 123 11.32 -4.23 -19.25
C LYS A 123 10.78 -5.26 -18.26
N GLY A 124 9.52 -5.66 -18.42
CA GLY A 124 8.96 -6.80 -17.70
C GLY A 124 8.82 -6.64 -16.18
N PRO A 125 8.96 -7.73 -15.41
CA PRO A 125 8.69 -7.75 -13.97
C PRO A 125 9.81 -7.14 -13.11
N GLU A 126 10.96 -6.80 -13.70
CA GLU A 126 12.12 -6.23 -13.02
C GLU A 126 11.78 -4.94 -12.27
N ALA A 127 10.93 -4.09 -12.85
CA ALA A 127 10.44 -2.87 -12.22
C ALA A 127 9.71 -3.15 -10.89
N CYS A 128 9.01 -4.28 -10.79
CA CYS A 128 8.31 -4.70 -9.59
C CYS A 128 9.29 -5.28 -8.56
N PHE A 129 10.18 -6.17 -9.00
CA PHE A 129 11.14 -6.87 -8.12
C PHE A 129 12.23 -5.97 -7.55
N GLY A 130 12.46 -4.77 -8.12
CA GLY A 130 13.37 -3.79 -7.55
C GLY A 130 13.02 -3.41 -6.10
N CYS A 131 11.72 -3.36 -5.77
CA CYS A 131 11.24 -3.11 -4.41
C CYS A 131 10.64 -4.35 -3.76
N HIS A 132 9.89 -5.18 -4.49
CA HIS A 132 9.26 -6.40 -3.96
C HIS A 132 10.22 -7.60 -3.91
N LYS A 133 11.38 -7.41 -3.27
CA LYS A 133 12.49 -8.39 -3.22
C LYS A 133 12.14 -9.68 -2.47
N ALA A 134 11.20 -9.61 -1.53
CA ALA A 134 10.76 -10.76 -0.76
C ALA A 134 9.91 -11.77 -1.58
N LEU A 135 9.44 -11.37 -2.78
CA LEU A 135 8.71 -12.28 -3.64
C LEU A 135 9.67 -13.23 -4.38
N PRO A 136 9.46 -14.56 -4.31
CA PRO A 136 10.24 -15.49 -5.10
C PRO A 136 10.07 -15.21 -6.60
N ARG A 137 11.17 -15.09 -7.34
CA ARG A 137 11.13 -14.89 -8.80
C ARG A 137 10.65 -16.14 -9.54
N LYS A 138 10.79 -17.31 -8.92
CA LYS A 138 10.37 -18.60 -9.46
C LYS A 138 9.95 -19.53 -8.32
N PHE A 139 8.98 -20.38 -8.62
CA PHE A 139 8.51 -21.47 -7.77
C PHE A 139 8.69 -22.81 -8.51
N PRO A 140 8.75 -23.96 -7.80
CA PRO A 140 8.72 -25.27 -8.44
C PRO A 140 7.52 -25.42 -9.40
N HIS A 141 6.35 -24.98 -8.97
CA HIS A 141 5.19 -24.78 -9.83
C HIS A 141 4.86 -23.29 -9.88
N THR A 142 5.27 -22.64 -10.97
CA THR A 142 5.03 -21.21 -11.18
C THR A 142 3.80 -21.02 -12.07
N HIS A 143 2.94 -20.06 -11.70
CA HIS A 143 1.81 -19.71 -12.53
C HIS A 143 2.28 -19.01 -13.83
N ALA A 144 1.69 -19.37 -14.97
CA ALA A 144 2.18 -18.93 -16.27
C ALA A 144 2.25 -17.39 -16.46
N PRO A 145 1.24 -16.58 -16.06
CA PRO A 145 1.35 -15.11 -16.14
C PRO A 145 2.49 -14.56 -15.28
N TYR A 146 2.69 -15.12 -14.08
CA TYR A 146 3.76 -14.72 -13.18
C TYR A 146 5.15 -15.07 -13.74
N ALA A 147 5.30 -16.28 -14.28
CA ALA A 147 6.55 -16.72 -14.92
C ALA A 147 6.94 -15.84 -16.12
N LYS A 148 5.95 -15.29 -16.84
CA LYS A 148 6.16 -14.35 -17.95
C LYS A 148 6.34 -12.90 -17.49
N GLY A 149 6.21 -12.63 -16.19
CA GLY A 149 6.27 -11.29 -15.63
C GLY A 149 5.10 -10.38 -16.01
N ASP A 150 3.96 -10.95 -16.41
CA ASP A 150 2.74 -10.22 -16.72
C ASP A 150 1.97 -9.90 -15.43
N CYS A 151 2.60 -9.13 -14.54
CA CYS A 151 2.00 -8.74 -13.26
C CYS A 151 0.69 -7.99 -13.47
N GLN A 152 0.62 -7.21 -14.55
CA GLN A 152 -0.55 -6.40 -14.90
C GLN A 152 -1.71 -7.24 -15.45
N ALA A 153 -1.56 -8.55 -15.69
CA ALA A 153 -2.71 -9.42 -15.97
C ALA A 153 -3.74 -9.39 -14.84
N CYS A 154 -3.25 -9.29 -13.60
CA CYS A 154 -4.06 -9.34 -12.38
C CYS A 154 -3.97 -8.05 -11.55
N HIS A 155 -2.83 -7.37 -11.54
CA HIS A 155 -2.60 -6.20 -10.69
C HIS A 155 -2.77 -4.86 -11.42
N LEU A 156 -3.11 -3.82 -10.65
CA LEU A 156 -3.11 -2.42 -11.00
C LEU A 156 -1.92 -1.75 -10.28
N PRO A 157 -0.85 -1.36 -10.99
CA PRO A 157 0.40 -0.93 -10.36
C PRO A 157 0.33 0.42 -9.62
N HIS A 158 -0.76 1.18 -9.79
CA HIS A 158 -0.93 2.50 -9.19
C HIS A 158 -1.96 2.52 -8.07
N ALA A 159 -3.18 2.08 -8.34
CA ALA A 159 -4.27 2.05 -7.37
C ALA A 159 -5.25 0.93 -7.72
N GLY A 160 -5.88 0.35 -6.70
CA GLY A 160 -6.86 -0.70 -6.88
C GLY A 160 -7.93 -0.73 -5.78
N PRO A 161 -8.99 -1.54 -5.98
CA PRO A 161 -10.11 -1.66 -5.04
C PRO A 161 -9.74 -2.35 -3.73
N ASP A 162 -8.62 -3.06 -3.67
CA ASP A 162 -8.15 -3.72 -2.45
C ASP A 162 -6.63 -3.60 -2.29
N ALA A 163 -6.11 -3.89 -1.09
CA ALA A 163 -4.69 -3.69 -0.78
C ALA A 163 -3.70 -4.64 -1.47
N ARG A 164 -4.18 -5.64 -2.23
CA ARG A 164 -3.36 -6.42 -3.18
C ARG A 164 -3.30 -5.76 -4.56
N LEU A 165 -4.03 -4.66 -4.75
CA LEU A 165 -4.15 -3.91 -6.00
C LEU A 165 -4.62 -4.78 -7.15
N LEU A 166 -5.60 -5.65 -6.93
CA LEU A 166 -6.15 -6.49 -8.00
C LEU A 166 -7.03 -5.67 -8.95
N LYS A 167 -7.10 -6.06 -10.22
CA LYS A 167 -8.01 -5.49 -11.24
C LYS A 167 -9.51 -5.67 -10.94
N GLY A 168 -9.85 -6.31 -9.82
CA GLY A 168 -11.20 -6.59 -9.37
C GLY A 168 -11.24 -7.82 -8.46
N ASP A 169 -12.44 -8.38 -8.31
CA ASP A 169 -12.68 -9.61 -7.56
C ASP A 169 -11.81 -10.77 -8.06
N ALA A 170 -11.14 -11.46 -7.13
CA ALA A 170 -10.14 -12.48 -7.47
C ALA A 170 -10.77 -13.66 -8.21
N GLU A 171 -11.94 -14.11 -7.79
CA GLU A 171 -12.67 -15.21 -8.40
C GLU A 171 -13.02 -14.86 -9.84
N ARG A 172 -13.58 -13.66 -10.07
CA ARG A 172 -13.86 -13.17 -11.42
C ARG A 172 -12.60 -13.13 -12.27
N LEU A 173 -11.47 -12.64 -11.74
CA LEU A 173 -10.20 -12.60 -12.46
C LEU A 173 -9.73 -14.00 -12.87
N CYS A 174 -9.76 -14.97 -11.95
CA CYS A 174 -9.39 -16.36 -12.22
C CYS A 174 -10.27 -16.96 -13.32
N TYR A 175 -11.59 -16.76 -13.24
CA TYR A 175 -12.56 -17.34 -14.16
C TYR A 175 -12.52 -16.74 -15.58
N ARG A 176 -11.82 -15.61 -15.80
CA ARG A 176 -11.56 -15.10 -17.16
C ARG A 176 -10.74 -16.09 -17.99
N CYS A 177 -9.83 -16.83 -17.36
CA CYS A 177 -8.97 -17.82 -18.00
C CYS A 177 -9.32 -19.27 -17.61
N HIS A 178 -9.63 -19.52 -16.33
CA HIS A 178 -9.88 -20.86 -15.80
C HIS A 178 -11.36 -21.24 -15.85
N LYS A 179 -11.87 -21.60 -17.04
CA LYS A 179 -13.31 -21.79 -17.26
C LYS A 179 -13.83 -23.21 -17.01
N GLY A 180 -15.06 -23.29 -16.51
CA GLY A 180 -15.99 -24.41 -16.73
C GLY A 180 -15.59 -25.78 -16.15
N LYS A 181 -15.86 -26.83 -16.94
CA LYS A 181 -15.71 -28.25 -16.55
C LYS A 181 -14.28 -28.61 -16.11
N ALA A 182 -13.26 -27.90 -16.59
CA ALA A 182 -11.86 -28.18 -16.25
C ALA A 182 -11.57 -27.92 -14.76
N VAL A 183 -12.07 -26.80 -14.23
CA VAL A 183 -11.94 -26.48 -12.78
C VAL A 183 -12.72 -27.50 -11.97
N TRP A 184 -13.98 -27.77 -12.33
CA TRP A 184 -14.82 -28.73 -11.61
C TRP A 184 -14.22 -30.15 -11.61
N LYS A 185 -13.68 -30.62 -12.74
CA LYS A 185 -13.08 -31.96 -12.87
C LYS A 185 -11.94 -32.19 -11.86
N ARG A 186 -11.20 -31.12 -11.52
CA ARG A 186 -10.09 -31.14 -10.56
C ARG A 186 -10.51 -30.86 -9.11
N HIS A 187 -11.74 -30.41 -8.90
CA HIS A 187 -12.34 -30.17 -7.58
C HIS A 187 -13.51 -31.11 -7.31
N ARG A 188 -13.53 -32.30 -7.94
CA ARG A 188 -14.56 -33.30 -7.67
C ARG A 188 -14.54 -33.70 -6.20
N GLY A 189 -15.69 -33.63 -5.53
CA GLY A 189 -15.81 -33.87 -4.10
C GLY A 189 -15.64 -32.64 -3.21
N PHE A 190 -15.32 -31.47 -3.77
CA PHE A 190 -15.45 -30.22 -3.02
C PHE A 190 -16.94 -29.89 -2.83
N PRO A 191 -17.38 -29.56 -1.60
CA PRO A 191 -18.79 -29.25 -1.35
C PRO A 191 -19.17 -27.93 -2.04
N GLY A 192 -19.97 -28.03 -3.11
CA GLY A 192 -20.50 -26.89 -3.85
C GLY A 192 -19.66 -26.48 -5.07
N LYS A 193 -19.88 -25.25 -5.54
CA LYS A 193 -19.10 -24.67 -6.66
C LYS A 193 -17.72 -24.26 -6.14
N ALA A 194 -16.67 -24.62 -6.87
CA ALA A 194 -15.33 -24.13 -6.59
C ALA A 194 -15.35 -22.60 -6.59
N GLY A 195 -14.79 -21.99 -5.55
CA GLY A 195 -14.79 -20.55 -5.32
C GLY A 195 -13.76 -20.21 -4.25
N ARG A 196 -13.50 -18.93 -3.98
CA ARG A 196 -12.47 -18.52 -3.02
C ARG A 196 -11.12 -19.12 -3.36
N CYS A 197 -10.74 -19.10 -4.64
CA CYS A 197 -9.54 -19.76 -5.17
C CYS A 197 -8.29 -19.45 -4.33
N LEU A 198 -8.14 -18.19 -3.91
CA LEU A 198 -7.01 -17.72 -3.11
C LEU A 198 -6.95 -18.29 -1.68
N SER A 199 -7.99 -18.95 -1.18
CA SER A 199 -7.94 -19.63 0.13
C SER A 199 -7.02 -20.84 0.11
N CYS A 200 -6.91 -21.51 -1.04
CA CYS A 200 -6.11 -22.73 -1.18
C CYS A 200 -4.96 -22.56 -2.17
N HIS A 201 -5.08 -21.64 -3.13
CA HIS A 201 -4.08 -21.44 -4.17
C HIS A 201 -3.26 -20.17 -3.97
N ASN A 202 -1.97 -20.26 -4.29
CA ASN A 202 -1.10 -19.11 -4.46
C ASN A 202 -1.03 -18.75 -5.97
N PRO A 203 -1.50 -17.56 -6.38
CA PRO A 203 -1.59 -17.20 -7.80
C PRO A 203 -0.24 -16.88 -8.45
N HIS A 204 0.85 -16.79 -7.67
CA HIS A 204 2.21 -16.62 -8.19
C HIS A 204 2.88 -17.99 -8.41
N GLY A 205 2.80 -18.86 -7.40
CA GLY A 205 3.32 -20.21 -7.46
C GLY A 205 3.44 -20.85 -6.09
N SER A 206 3.75 -22.15 -6.09
CA SER A 206 4.04 -22.90 -4.86
C SER A 206 4.93 -24.10 -5.17
N SER A 207 5.36 -24.81 -4.12
CA SER A 207 6.05 -26.09 -4.25
C SER A 207 5.12 -27.26 -4.61
N ARG A 208 3.80 -27.06 -4.50
CA ARG A 208 2.79 -28.10 -4.74
C ARG A 208 2.15 -27.97 -6.12
N ALA A 209 1.81 -29.11 -6.71
CA ALA A 209 1.08 -29.15 -7.96
C ALA A 209 -0.23 -28.35 -7.89
N ALA A 210 -0.66 -27.81 -9.04
CA ALA A 210 -1.82 -26.94 -9.16
C ALA A 210 -1.78 -25.68 -8.25
N LEU A 211 -0.59 -25.26 -7.83
CA LEU A 211 -0.37 -24.02 -7.07
C LEU A 211 -1.07 -24.02 -5.70
N VAL A 212 -1.34 -25.18 -5.12
CA VAL A 212 -1.88 -25.27 -3.76
C VAL A 212 -0.83 -24.71 -2.79
N ARG A 213 -1.24 -23.89 -1.83
CA ARG A 213 -0.34 -23.28 -0.85
C ARG A 213 0.43 -24.34 -0.06
N ASP A 214 1.67 -24.02 0.30
CA ASP A 214 2.65 -25.00 0.75
C ASP A 214 2.38 -25.57 2.15
N VAL A 215 1.82 -24.76 3.05
CA VAL A 215 1.53 -25.18 4.42
C VAL A 215 0.11 -25.71 4.48
N LEU A 216 -0.04 -27.01 4.73
CA LEU A 216 -1.34 -27.61 5.01
C LEU A 216 -1.61 -27.64 6.50
N HIS A 217 -2.86 -27.38 6.87
CA HIS A 217 -3.31 -27.60 8.24
C HIS A 217 -3.23 -29.10 8.58
N PRO A 218 -2.56 -29.52 9.67
CA PRO A 218 -2.33 -30.94 9.92
C PRO A 218 -3.59 -31.82 9.96
N PRO A 219 -4.72 -31.39 10.56
CA PRO A 219 -5.98 -32.12 10.47
C PRO A 219 -6.45 -32.30 9.03
N TYR A 220 -6.38 -31.24 8.22
CA TYR A 220 -6.76 -31.28 6.81
C TYR A 220 -5.89 -32.24 5.99
N ALA A 221 -4.58 -32.26 6.24
CA ALA A 221 -3.64 -33.17 5.59
C ALA A 221 -3.93 -34.65 5.89
N LYS A 222 -4.53 -34.95 7.05
CA LYS A 222 -4.94 -36.30 7.48
C LYS A 222 -6.34 -36.71 7.01
N GLY A 223 -7.15 -35.76 6.53
CA GLY A 223 -8.48 -35.99 5.97
C GLY A 223 -9.54 -34.99 6.43
N CYS A 224 -10.76 -35.09 5.87
CA CYS A 224 -11.81 -34.09 6.09
C CYS A 224 -12.72 -34.39 7.29
N ARG A 225 -12.78 -35.65 7.74
CA ARG A 225 -13.83 -36.13 8.65
C ARG A 225 -13.72 -35.59 10.07
N SER A 226 -12.52 -35.31 10.56
CA SER A 226 -12.33 -34.72 11.90
C SER A 226 -12.98 -33.34 12.02
N CYS A 227 -13.07 -32.58 10.92
CA CYS A 227 -13.64 -31.24 10.90
C CYS A 227 -15.05 -31.16 10.28
N HIS A 228 -15.34 -32.00 9.30
CA HIS A 228 -16.62 -32.00 8.56
C HIS A 228 -17.50 -33.24 8.84
N GLY A 229 -17.12 -34.09 9.79
CA GLY A 229 -17.87 -35.29 10.15
C GLY A 229 -19.19 -34.99 10.86
N LYS A 230 -20.11 -35.96 10.83
CA LYS A 230 -21.33 -35.90 11.66
C LYS A 230 -20.93 -35.89 13.14
N GLY A 231 -21.42 -34.92 13.90
CA GLY A 231 -21.08 -34.74 15.32
C GLY A 231 -19.86 -33.85 15.58
N ALA A 232 -19.17 -33.36 14.55
CA ALA A 232 -18.14 -32.34 14.75
C ALA A 232 -18.76 -31.04 15.30
N ALA A 233 -18.03 -30.38 16.21
CA ALA A 233 -18.38 -29.07 16.71
C ALA A 233 -18.52 -28.07 15.55
N ARG A 234 -19.26 -26.98 15.77
CA ARG A 234 -19.55 -25.98 14.72
C ARG A 234 -19.02 -24.61 15.14
N GLY A 235 -18.77 -23.76 14.14
CA GLY A 235 -18.29 -22.41 14.39
C GLY A 235 -16.92 -22.40 15.09
N PRO A 236 -16.68 -21.46 16.01
CA PRO A 236 -15.40 -21.34 16.72
C PRO A 236 -15.04 -22.59 17.54
N ASP A 237 -16.03 -23.27 18.14
CA ASP A 237 -15.80 -24.45 18.99
C ASP A 237 -15.10 -25.59 18.25
N LEU A 238 -15.31 -25.70 16.94
CA LEU A 238 -14.59 -26.66 16.09
C LEU A 238 -13.08 -26.45 16.17
N CYS A 239 -12.63 -25.21 16.09
CA CYS A 239 -11.22 -24.86 16.15
C CYS A 239 -10.70 -24.93 17.59
N LEU A 240 -11.46 -24.38 18.54
CA LEU A 240 -11.05 -24.24 19.93
C LEU A 240 -10.95 -25.58 20.68
N SER A 241 -11.63 -26.64 20.20
CA SER A 241 -11.46 -28.00 20.72
C SER A 241 -10.03 -28.55 20.57
N CYS A 242 -9.27 -28.07 19.57
CA CYS A 242 -7.87 -28.43 19.36
C CYS A 242 -6.89 -27.28 19.69
N HIS A 243 -7.40 -26.05 19.85
CA HIS A 243 -6.59 -24.86 20.17
C HIS A 243 -7.01 -24.25 21.52
N PRO A 244 -6.83 -24.96 22.64
CA PRO A 244 -7.26 -24.48 23.96
C PRO A 244 -6.50 -23.21 24.40
N GLY A 245 -5.22 -23.05 24.05
CA GLY A 245 -4.49 -21.81 24.37
C GLY A 245 -5.10 -20.58 23.68
N VAL A 246 -5.55 -20.72 22.43
CA VAL A 246 -6.26 -19.63 21.73
C VAL A 246 -7.61 -19.36 22.38
N LYS A 247 -8.29 -20.39 22.91
CA LYS A 247 -9.55 -20.24 23.65
C LYS A 247 -9.35 -19.33 24.87
N GLU A 248 -8.26 -19.50 25.60
CA GLU A 248 -7.94 -18.65 26.75
C GLU A 248 -7.65 -17.20 26.31
N GLU A 249 -6.94 -17.00 25.21
CA GLU A 249 -6.62 -15.66 24.67
C GLU A 249 -7.88 -14.90 24.24
N VAL A 250 -8.79 -15.52 23.48
CA VAL A 250 -9.99 -14.81 22.98
C VAL A 250 -10.99 -14.46 24.09
N LEU A 251 -10.86 -15.06 25.28
CA LEU A 251 -11.68 -14.78 26.46
C LEU A 251 -11.08 -13.69 27.36
N ARG A 252 -9.92 -13.13 27.00
CA ARG A 252 -9.30 -11.98 27.71
C ARG A 252 -10.12 -10.71 27.54
N LEU A 253 -9.84 -9.71 28.38
CA LEU A 253 -10.62 -8.47 28.45
C LEU A 253 -10.68 -7.70 27.11
N HIS A 254 -9.54 -7.61 26.42
CA HIS A 254 -9.46 -7.03 25.08
C HIS A 254 -9.17 -8.15 24.09
N SER A 255 -10.12 -8.46 23.22
CA SER A 255 -9.96 -9.54 22.24
C SER A 255 -10.66 -9.24 20.93
N HIS A 256 -10.15 -9.87 19.87
CA HIS A 256 -10.94 -10.03 18.66
C HIS A 256 -12.00 -11.09 18.97
N LEU A 257 -13.21 -10.62 19.32
CA LEU A 257 -14.36 -11.48 19.58
C LEU A 257 -14.58 -12.40 18.38
N ALA A 258 -14.23 -13.69 18.54
CA ALA A 258 -14.45 -14.74 17.56
C ALA A 258 -15.94 -15.12 17.48
N GLY A 259 -16.82 -14.13 17.37
CA GLY A 259 -18.24 -14.33 17.09
C GLY A 259 -18.41 -14.93 15.69
N GLY A 260 -19.50 -15.67 15.48
CA GLY A 260 -19.86 -16.16 14.15
C GLY A 260 -20.01 -15.00 13.15
N GLY A 261 -19.81 -15.29 11.85
CA GLY A 261 -19.93 -14.28 10.79
C GLY A 261 -18.58 -13.67 10.38
N GLU A 262 -18.55 -12.33 10.20
CA GLU A 262 -17.41 -11.61 9.63
C GLU A 262 -16.17 -11.52 10.55
N TYR A 263 -16.34 -11.82 11.84
CA TYR A 263 -15.28 -11.79 12.86
C TYR A 263 -14.84 -13.19 13.33
N GLY A 264 -15.32 -14.24 12.68
CA GLY A 264 -14.93 -15.61 13.02
C GLY A 264 -13.49 -15.93 12.63
N CYS A 265 -12.95 -17.04 13.12
CA CYS A 265 -11.56 -17.47 12.89
C CYS A 265 -11.16 -17.46 11.39
N THR A 266 -12.11 -17.82 10.51
CA THR A 266 -11.88 -17.88 9.06
C THR A 266 -11.88 -16.51 8.35
N ALA A 267 -12.11 -15.42 9.08
CA ALA A 267 -11.88 -14.07 8.57
C ALA A 267 -10.38 -13.84 8.35
N CYS A 268 -9.56 -14.31 9.29
CA CYS A 268 -8.10 -14.16 9.28
C CYS A 268 -7.37 -15.43 8.80
N HIS A 269 -7.87 -16.61 9.19
CA HIS A 269 -7.22 -17.90 8.91
C HIS A 269 -7.84 -18.66 7.73
N SER A 270 -7.02 -19.44 7.04
CA SER A 270 -7.40 -20.45 6.06
C SER A 270 -7.24 -21.83 6.71
N PRO A 271 -8.32 -22.48 7.16
CA PRO A 271 -8.27 -23.69 7.97
C PRO A 271 -7.78 -24.95 7.23
N HIS A 272 -7.49 -24.83 5.94
CA HIS A 272 -7.02 -25.94 5.10
C HIS A 272 -5.57 -25.74 4.68
N ALA A 273 -5.24 -24.60 4.10
CA ALA A 273 -3.91 -24.33 3.54
C ALA A 273 -3.55 -22.85 3.60
N GLY A 274 -2.28 -22.57 3.86
CA GLY A 274 -1.73 -21.21 4.00
C GLY A 274 -0.29 -21.15 3.50
N ASP A 275 0.25 -19.94 3.43
CA ASP A 275 1.66 -19.73 3.03
C ASP A 275 2.61 -19.79 4.24
N GLY A 276 2.07 -19.73 5.46
CA GLY A 276 2.83 -19.77 6.71
C GLY A 276 2.17 -20.65 7.77
N LYS A 277 2.90 -20.93 8.86
CA LYS A 277 2.48 -21.86 9.94
C LYS A 277 1.18 -21.44 10.64
N ALA A 278 0.94 -20.13 10.77
CA ALA A 278 -0.30 -19.59 11.33
C ALA A 278 -1.49 -19.70 10.37
N LEU A 279 -1.29 -20.19 9.14
CA LEU A 279 -2.34 -20.40 8.14
C LEU A 279 -3.18 -19.14 7.87
N LEU A 280 -2.57 -17.96 7.88
CA LEU A 280 -3.26 -16.72 7.54
C LEU A 280 -3.72 -16.75 6.07
N ARG A 281 -4.82 -16.04 5.77
CA ARG A 281 -5.36 -15.91 4.41
C ARG A 281 -4.49 -15.06 3.47
N GLY A 282 -3.42 -14.48 4.00
CA GLY A 282 -2.40 -13.72 3.29
C GLY A 282 -1.28 -13.31 4.25
N ALA A 283 -0.45 -12.35 3.83
CA ALA A 283 0.52 -11.72 4.71
C ALA A 283 -0.19 -11.03 5.89
N GLU A 284 0.44 -11.05 7.07
CA GLU A 284 -0.13 -10.53 8.32
C GLU A 284 -0.64 -9.10 8.18
N LYS A 285 0.23 -8.17 7.76
CA LYS A 285 -0.12 -6.78 7.48
C LYS A 285 -1.41 -6.64 6.65
N PHE A 286 -1.58 -7.48 5.63
CA PHE A 286 -2.75 -7.44 4.76
C PHE A 286 -4.03 -7.93 5.47
N VAL A 287 -3.91 -9.00 6.26
CA VAL A 287 -5.04 -9.56 7.01
C VAL A 287 -5.54 -8.52 8.03
N CYS A 288 -4.64 -7.91 8.79
CA CYS A 288 -4.97 -6.89 9.79
C CYS A 288 -5.56 -5.63 9.13
N ARG A 289 -4.96 -5.16 8.02
CA ARG A 289 -5.40 -3.95 7.29
C ARG A 289 -6.86 -4.02 6.84
N LYS A 290 -7.39 -5.21 6.56
CA LYS A 290 -8.78 -5.35 6.10
C LYS A 290 -9.79 -4.74 7.09
N CYS A 291 -9.50 -4.78 8.39
CA CYS A 291 -10.34 -4.15 9.42
C CYS A 291 -9.69 -2.90 10.03
N HIS A 292 -8.36 -2.83 10.07
CA HIS A 292 -7.61 -1.71 10.63
C HIS A 292 -7.15 -0.70 9.56
N GLU A 293 -7.93 -0.52 8.49
CA GLU A 293 -7.52 0.32 7.36
C GLU A 293 -7.19 1.75 7.79
N GLY A 294 -7.98 2.32 8.71
CA GLY A 294 -7.73 3.65 9.29
C GLY A 294 -6.34 3.76 9.92
N SER A 295 -5.98 2.83 10.80
CA SER A 295 -4.66 2.82 11.45
C SER A 295 -3.51 2.72 10.45
N PHE A 296 -3.66 1.89 9.41
CA PHE A 296 -2.65 1.81 8.34
C PHE A 296 -2.59 3.07 7.50
N ARG A 297 -3.73 3.67 7.15
CA ARG A 297 -3.80 4.91 6.38
C ARG A 297 -3.16 6.07 7.14
N ASP A 298 -3.46 6.19 8.42
CA ASP A 298 -2.91 7.23 9.28
C ASP A 298 -1.41 7.06 9.37
N ALA A 299 -0.91 5.88 9.75
CA ALA A 299 0.52 5.58 9.77
C ALA A 299 1.21 5.90 8.44
N GLU A 300 0.61 5.53 7.32
CA GLU A 300 1.15 5.78 5.98
C GLU A 300 1.29 7.28 5.62
N GLN A 301 0.65 8.18 6.35
CA GLN A 301 0.70 9.64 6.17
C GLN A 301 1.61 10.36 7.17
N ARG A 302 2.05 9.68 8.25
CA ARG A 302 2.86 10.29 9.29
C ARG A 302 4.33 10.37 8.93
N LEU A 303 5.01 11.39 9.48
CA LEU A 303 6.45 11.58 9.27
C LEU A 303 7.30 10.53 9.98
N TYR A 304 6.88 10.10 11.17
CA TYR A 304 7.59 9.14 12.02
C TYR A 304 6.69 7.95 12.31
N VAL A 305 7.07 6.78 11.81
CA VAL A 305 6.41 5.49 12.04
C VAL A 305 7.41 4.48 12.55
N HIS A 306 6.96 3.49 13.32
CA HIS A 306 7.85 2.43 13.77
C HIS A 306 8.33 1.59 12.56
N PRO A 307 9.63 1.25 12.44
CA PRO A 307 10.14 0.47 11.31
C PRO A 307 9.45 -0.89 11.13
N ASP A 308 9.11 -1.54 12.25
CA ASP A 308 8.54 -2.89 12.27
C ASP A 308 7.00 -2.93 12.19
N LEU A 309 6.34 -1.85 11.75
CA LEU A 309 4.87 -1.78 11.65
C LEU A 309 4.23 -2.85 10.75
N ALA A 310 5.04 -3.59 9.98
CA ALA A 310 4.56 -4.72 9.19
C ALA A 310 4.34 -6.01 10.01
N ASP A 311 4.97 -6.14 11.18
CA ASP A 311 4.84 -7.25 12.12
C ASP A 311 4.03 -6.78 13.34
N CYS A 312 2.71 -6.88 13.21
CA CYS A 312 1.78 -6.40 14.24
C CYS A 312 1.88 -7.27 15.48
N THR A 313 2.05 -8.58 15.26
CA THR A 313 2.19 -9.58 16.31
C THR A 313 3.52 -9.53 17.03
N ALA A 314 4.46 -8.68 16.65
CA ALA A 314 5.63 -8.39 17.49
C ALA A 314 5.18 -7.81 18.85
N CYS A 315 4.29 -6.81 18.82
CA CYS A 315 3.82 -6.07 19.99
C CYS A 315 2.40 -6.46 20.43
N HIS A 316 1.51 -6.78 19.50
CA HIS A 316 0.12 -7.10 19.79
C HIS A 316 -0.10 -8.61 19.97
N ALA A 317 -0.95 -8.98 20.92
CA ALA A 317 -1.53 -10.31 21.02
C ALA A 317 -2.69 -10.41 20.02
N ALA A 318 -2.51 -11.17 18.95
CA ALA A 318 -3.47 -11.19 17.82
C ALA A 318 -4.90 -11.60 18.20
N HIS A 319 -5.06 -12.47 19.20
CA HIS A 319 -6.36 -13.00 19.60
C HIS A 319 -6.97 -12.26 20.80
N GLY A 320 -6.19 -12.01 21.85
CA GLY A 320 -6.64 -11.26 23.01
C GLY A 320 -5.57 -11.09 24.08
N SER A 321 -5.75 -10.07 24.92
CA SER A 321 -4.87 -9.68 26.03
C SER A 321 -5.68 -8.89 27.07
N ASP A 322 -5.17 -8.83 28.30
CA ASP A 322 -5.75 -7.99 29.36
C ASP A 322 -5.23 -6.54 29.33
N GLN A 323 -4.37 -6.23 28.37
CA GLN A 323 -3.78 -4.91 28.17
C GLN A 323 -4.55 -4.14 27.10
N VAL A 324 -4.70 -2.83 27.30
CA VAL A 324 -5.35 -1.93 26.35
C VAL A 324 -4.68 -2.04 24.98
N ALA A 325 -5.48 -1.94 23.92
CA ALA A 325 -5.04 -2.14 22.53
C ALA A 325 -4.43 -3.54 22.26
N MET A 326 -4.72 -4.52 23.10
CA MET A 326 -4.28 -5.91 22.95
C MET A 326 -2.75 -6.05 22.89
N LEU A 327 -2.01 -5.26 23.65
CA LEU A 327 -0.56 -5.43 23.77
C LEU A 327 -0.21 -6.75 24.45
N LYS A 328 0.91 -7.39 24.06
CA LYS A 328 1.36 -8.65 24.69
C LYS A 328 1.72 -8.49 26.16
N LYS A 329 2.18 -7.30 26.54
CA LYS A 329 2.55 -6.90 27.90
C LYS A 329 2.06 -5.48 28.13
N ASP A 330 2.27 -4.91 29.31
CA ASP A 330 1.94 -3.51 29.52
C ASP A 330 2.72 -2.59 28.56
N GLY A 331 2.30 -1.33 28.48
CA GLY A 331 2.87 -0.35 27.56
C GLY A 331 4.35 -0.03 27.80
N THR A 332 4.93 -0.43 28.93
CA THR A 332 6.36 -0.25 29.23
C THR A 332 7.13 -1.51 28.85
N GLU A 333 6.74 -2.68 29.36
CA GLU A 333 7.44 -3.94 29.08
C GLU A 333 7.40 -4.33 27.59
N SER A 334 6.32 -3.97 26.88
CA SER A 334 6.22 -4.21 25.43
C SER A 334 7.30 -3.46 24.65
N CYS A 335 7.78 -2.32 25.17
CA CYS A 335 8.78 -1.50 24.51
C CYS A 335 10.20 -1.83 24.99
N THR A 336 10.39 -2.00 26.30
CA THR A 336 11.73 -2.20 26.90
C THR A 336 12.35 -3.55 26.55
N GLY A 337 11.57 -4.52 26.05
CA GLY A 337 12.11 -5.76 25.50
C GLY A 337 13.02 -5.59 24.28
N CYS A 338 12.95 -4.46 23.57
CA CYS A 338 13.86 -4.09 22.49
C CYS A 338 14.57 -2.75 22.75
N HIS A 339 13.93 -1.83 23.48
CA HIS A 339 14.45 -0.51 23.83
C HIS A 339 15.00 -0.47 25.26
N GLU A 340 15.97 -1.34 25.54
CA GLU A 340 16.50 -1.55 26.90
C GLU A 340 17.09 -0.28 27.53
N THR A 341 17.67 0.61 26.71
CA THR A 341 18.29 1.84 27.22
C THR A 341 17.23 2.87 27.60
N GLN A 342 16.18 3.00 26.78
CA GLN A 342 15.12 3.98 26.96
C GLN A 342 14.33 3.71 28.24
N GLY A 343 14.21 2.46 28.68
CA GLY A 343 13.60 2.12 29.97
C GLY A 343 14.37 2.59 31.22
N LYS A 344 15.62 3.09 31.08
CA LYS A 344 16.51 3.41 32.21
C LYS A 344 16.65 4.90 32.52
N PHE A 345 16.28 5.80 31.60
CA PHE A 345 16.52 7.24 31.74
C PHE A 345 15.29 8.12 31.45
N THR A 346 14.10 7.54 31.33
CA THR A 346 12.88 8.29 31.02
C THR A 346 12.23 8.92 32.25
N HIS A 347 11.34 9.88 31.98
CA HIS A 347 10.32 10.35 32.92
C HIS A 347 9.68 9.17 33.68
N PRO A 348 9.30 9.32 34.97
CA PRO A 348 8.71 8.23 35.76
C PRO A 348 7.55 7.53 35.03
N VAL A 349 7.64 6.20 34.91
CA VAL A 349 6.63 5.30 34.34
C VAL A 349 6.34 4.13 35.28
N GLY A 350 5.23 3.42 35.06
CA GLY A 350 4.77 2.29 35.85
C GLY A 350 3.71 2.66 36.88
N GLU A 351 3.27 1.68 37.67
CA GLU A 351 2.12 1.80 38.59
C GLU A 351 2.21 2.95 39.61
N LYS A 352 3.43 3.36 39.97
CA LYS A 352 3.67 4.46 40.92
C LYS A 352 3.55 5.84 40.29
N ALA A 353 3.66 5.93 38.96
CA ALA A 353 3.52 7.17 38.20
C ALA A 353 2.15 7.15 37.50
N ARG A 354 1.17 7.89 38.01
CA ARG A 354 -0.17 7.95 37.41
C ARG A 354 -0.27 9.09 36.42
N ASP A 355 -0.85 8.80 35.26
CA ASP A 355 -1.23 9.79 34.26
C ASP A 355 -2.41 10.62 34.83
N PRO A 356 -2.25 11.93 35.09
CA PRO A 356 -3.30 12.74 35.69
C PRO A 356 -4.52 12.93 34.77
N ARG A 357 -4.38 12.63 33.46
CA ARG A 357 -5.47 12.75 32.48
C ARG A 357 -6.43 11.57 32.52
N THR A 358 -5.92 10.38 32.85
CA THR A 358 -6.66 9.11 32.77
C THR A 358 -6.73 8.35 34.10
N GLY A 359 -5.88 8.69 35.07
CA GLY A 359 -5.72 7.98 36.33
C GLY A 359 -4.97 6.64 36.22
N GLN A 360 -4.61 6.21 35.00
CA GLN A 360 -3.90 4.96 34.74
C GLN A 360 -2.40 5.09 34.98
N ALA A 361 -1.68 3.97 35.11
CA ALA A 361 -0.22 3.98 35.14
C ALA A 361 0.34 4.63 33.86
N LEU A 362 1.32 5.51 34.02
CA LEU A 362 2.03 6.13 32.91
C LEU A 362 2.93 5.08 32.27
N THR A 363 2.83 4.91 30.97
CA THR A 363 3.64 3.96 30.19
C THR A 363 4.28 4.67 29.01
N CYS A 364 5.12 3.97 28.24
CA CYS A 364 5.71 4.54 27.02
C CYS A 364 4.62 5.05 26.06
N VAL A 365 3.52 4.31 25.91
CA VAL A 365 2.41 4.68 25.02
C VAL A 365 1.52 5.81 25.56
N SER A 366 1.76 6.31 26.78
CA SER A 366 1.08 7.51 27.29
C SER A 366 1.56 8.78 26.59
N CYS A 367 2.82 8.79 26.14
CA CYS A 367 3.47 9.92 25.48
C CYS A 367 3.91 9.59 24.04
N HIS A 368 4.18 8.32 23.74
CA HIS A 368 4.58 7.87 22.42
C HIS A 368 3.43 7.23 21.64
N ASP A 369 3.48 7.38 20.31
CA ASP A 369 2.64 6.69 19.35
C ASP A 369 3.53 5.96 18.35
N ALA A 370 3.71 4.66 18.58
CA ALA A 370 4.50 3.79 17.71
C ALA A 370 3.81 3.53 16.36
N MET A 371 2.49 3.70 16.29
CA MET A 371 1.72 3.47 15.05
C MET A 371 1.91 4.62 14.06
N GLY A 372 2.19 5.83 14.55
CA GLY A 372 2.71 6.91 13.74
C GLY A 372 2.36 8.30 14.27
N THR A 373 3.24 9.26 14.02
CA THR A 373 3.05 10.65 14.41
C THR A 373 3.87 11.61 13.55
N ASP A 374 3.52 12.89 13.57
CA ASP A 374 4.27 13.95 12.90
C ASP A 374 5.35 14.57 13.80
N PHE A 375 5.41 14.14 15.07
CA PHE A 375 6.39 14.62 16.03
C PHE A 375 7.58 13.66 16.14
N LYS A 376 8.78 14.24 16.22
CA LYS A 376 10.04 13.50 16.32
C LYS A 376 10.02 12.56 17.54
N TYR A 377 10.74 11.45 17.44
CA TYR A 377 10.84 10.41 18.48
C TYR A 377 9.50 9.72 18.80
N HIS A 378 8.59 9.68 17.84
CA HIS A 378 7.30 9.03 17.97
C HIS A 378 6.45 9.62 19.09
N LEU A 379 6.56 10.92 19.38
CA LEU A 379 5.75 11.58 20.41
C LEU A 379 4.32 11.87 19.94
N LYS A 380 3.35 11.81 20.84
CA LYS A 380 1.95 12.16 20.52
C LYS A 380 1.74 13.64 20.22
N GLN A 381 2.62 14.50 20.73
CA GLN A 381 2.58 15.95 20.59
C GLN A 381 4.00 16.52 20.50
N SER A 382 4.12 17.83 20.26
CA SER A 382 5.42 18.51 20.30
C SER A 382 6.10 18.30 21.65
N GLY A 383 7.37 17.89 21.62
CA GLY A 383 8.18 17.66 22.82
C GLY A 383 8.62 18.94 23.53
N GLU A 384 8.19 20.12 23.08
CA GLU A 384 8.54 21.40 23.70
C GLU A 384 7.66 21.70 24.93
N LYS A 385 6.38 22.02 24.72
CA LYS A 385 5.41 22.31 25.79
C LYS A 385 4.13 21.48 25.67
N ASP A 386 3.64 21.30 24.45
CA ASP A 386 2.32 20.71 24.20
C ASP A 386 2.16 19.32 24.82
N LEU A 387 3.20 18.48 24.74
CA LEU A 387 3.16 17.15 25.35
C LEU A 387 3.05 17.19 26.89
N CYS A 388 3.63 18.21 27.52
CA CYS A 388 3.79 18.31 28.97
C CYS A 388 2.57 18.95 29.65
N LEU A 389 2.00 19.99 29.04
CA LEU A 389 0.91 20.81 29.60
C LEU A 389 -0.32 19.98 30.06
N PRO A 390 -0.79 18.96 29.32
CA PRO A 390 -1.92 18.14 29.76
C PRO A 390 -1.70 17.42 31.10
N CYS A 391 -0.44 17.18 31.49
CA CYS A 391 -0.10 16.53 32.75
C CYS A 391 0.40 17.51 33.82
N HIS A 392 0.86 18.68 33.39
CA HIS A 392 1.42 19.73 34.22
C HIS A 392 0.72 21.07 33.97
N PRO A 393 -0.60 21.17 34.16
CA PRO A 393 -1.38 22.37 33.79
C PRO A 393 -1.03 23.62 34.62
N ALA A 394 -0.29 23.45 35.72
CA ALA A 394 0.16 24.52 36.61
C ALA A 394 1.58 25.04 36.29
N TYR A 395 2.24 24.49 35.27
CA TYR A 395 3.54 24.94 34.74
C TYR A 395 3.35 25.61 33.38
#